data_AF-A0A417XTL3-F1
#
_entry.id   AF-A0A417XTL3-F1
#
_cell.length_a   1.000
_cell.length_b   1.000
_cell.length_c   1.000
_cell.angle_alpha   90.00
_cell.angle_beta   90.00
_cell.angle_gamma   90.00
#
_symmetry.space_group_name_H-M   'P 1'
#
loop_
_entity.id
_entity.type
_entity.pdbx_description
1 polymer ?
#
loop_
_entity_poly.entity_id
_entity_poly.type
_entity_poly.pdbx_seq_one_letter_code
_entity_poly.pdbx_strand_id
1 'polypeptide(L)'
;MAYSSSATPKPVRPTVLCHNTASSWIAALAELLHDQSVNAVYTSMLLRAFQTGAALATDHALPVVTDERINEVTVDPTGVPREKINTTIGDRLRQWLAGQNRAGLWRGELQRRPSAHSGVLTTATPTPTTPTPRGPPLSPDQPSSVARSTTSIPP
;
A
#
# COMPACT_ATOMS: atom_id res chain seq x y z
N MET A 1 -40.57 20.28 29.29
CA MET A 1 -39.37 20.41 28.44
C MET A 1 -39.19 19.10 27.69
N ALA A 2 -39.49 19.07 26.40
CA ALA A 2 -39.39 17.86 25.57
C ALA A 2 -38.07 17.91 24.80
N TYR A 3 -37.22 16.90 24.99
CA TYR A 3 -35.99 16.74 24.21
C TYR A 3 -36.37 16.21 22.82
N SER A 4 -36.24 17.06 21.80
CA SER A 4 -36.33 16.67 20.40
C SER A 4 -35.14 15.77 20.06
N SER A 5 -35.40 14.47 19.95
CA SER A 5 -34.42 13.49 19.47
C SER A 5 -34.22 13.70 17.98
N SER A 6 -33.12 14.37 17.61
CA SER A 6 -32.66 14.47 16.23
C SER A 6 -32.26 13.07 15.74
N ALA A 7 -33.16 12.42 15.01
CA ALA A 7 -32.87 11.17 14.32
C ALA A 7 -31.71 11.42 13.35
N THR A 8 -30.58 10.76 13.60
CA THR A 8 -29.44 10.77 12.69
C THR A 8 -29.91 10.22 11.35
N PRO A 9 -29.79 10.96 10.23
CA PRO A 9 -30.19 10.46 8.93
C PRO A 9 -29.42 9.18 8.64
N LYS A 10 -30.15 8.12 8.29
CA LYS A 10 -29.58 6.84 7.89
C LYS A 10 -28.71 7.09 6.65
N PRO A 11 -27.44 6.65 6.61
CA PRO A 11 -26.61 6.82 5.43
C PRO A 11 -27.31 6.17 4.25
N VAL A 12 -27.67 7.00 3.26
CA VAL A 12 -28.21 6.54 1.98
C VAL A 12 -27.05 5.83 1.29
N ARG A 13 -27.09 4.49 1.22
CA ARG A 13 -26.09 3.75 0.46
C ARG A 13 -26.19 4.18 -1.00
N PRO A 14 -25.12 4.71 -1.62
CA PRO A 14 -25.16 5.03 -3.03
C PRO A 14 -25.42 3.75 -3.83
N THR A 15 -26.49 3.76 -4.62
CA THR A 15 -26.75 2.71 -5.63
C THR A 15 -25.76 2.93 -6.77
N VAL A 16 -24.52 2.50 -6.58
CA VAL A 16 -23.53 2.50 -7.67
C VAL A 16 -23.96 1.43 -8.67
N LEU A 17 -24.45 1.87 -9.83
CA LEU A 17 -24.66 1.02 -11.01
C LEU A 17 -23.29 0.50 -11.46
N CYS A 18 -22.87 -0.63 -10.90
CA CYS A 18 -21.59 -1.24 -11.20
C CYS A 18 -21.67 -1.89 -12.59
N HIS A 19 -21.24 -1.20 -13.64
CA HIS A 19 -20.84 -1.89 -14.87
C HIS A 19 -19.67 -2.83 -14.54
N ASN A 20 -19.48 -3.92 -15.28
CA ASN A 20 -18.47 -4.94 -14.96
C ASN A 20 -17.06 -4.51 -15.43
N THR A 21 -16.61 -3.30 -15.07
CA THR A 21 -15.31 -2.73 -15.47
C THR A 21 -14.46 -2.42 -14.24
N ALA A 22 -13.13 -2.39 -14.39
CA ALA A 22 -12.23 -2.09 -13.27
C ALA A 22 -12.51 -0.71 -12.65
N SER A 23 -12.83 0.29 -13.48
CA SER A 23 -13.08 1.67 -13.04
C SER A 23 -14.32 1.82 -12.17
N SER A 24 -15.41 1.12 -12.47
CA SER A 24 -16.64 1.18 -11.66
C SER A 24 -16.44 0.53 -10.29
N TRP A 25 -15.67 -0.57 -10.23
CA TRP A 25 -15.32 -1.21 -8.96
C TRP A 25 -14.46 -0.31 -8.08
N ILE A 26 -13.50 0.41 -8.67
CA ILE A 26 -12.67 1.37 -7.94
C ILE A 26 -13.52 2.51 -7.38
N ALA A 27 -14.40 3.10 -8.19
CA ALA A 27 -15.28 4.17 -7.74
C ALA A 27 -16.23 3.69 -6.62
N ALA A 28 -16.84 2.52 -6.78
CA ALA A 28 -17.70 1.93 -5.74
C ALA A 28 -16.93 1.68 -4.43
N LEU A 29 -15.68 1.24 -4.51
CA LEU A 29 -14.82 1.04 -3.35
C LEU A 29 -14.43 2.38 -2.69
N ALA A 30 -14.14 3.41 -3.48
CA ALA A 30 -13.82 4.74 -2.99
C ALA A 30 -14.98 5.35 -2.19
N GLU A 31 -16.22 5.22 -2.70
CA GLU A 31 -17.44 5.64 -2.02
C GLU A 31 -17.64 4.89 -0.69
N LEU A 32 -17.42 3.57 -0.68
CA LEU A 32 -17.55 2.76 0.54
C LEU A 32 -16.54 3.14 1.63
N LEU A 33 -15.37 3.65 1.25
CA LEU A 33 -14.31 4.03 2.17
C LEU A 33 -14.38 5.51 2.59
N HIS A 34 -15.30 6.31 2.04
CA HIS A 34 -15.40 7.75 2.31
C HIS A 34 -15.56 8.10 3.79
N ASP A 35 -16.34 7.30 4.52
CA ASP A 35 -16.58 7.52 5.96
C ASP A 35 -15.54 6.82 6.87
N GLN A 36 -14.56 6.12 6.29
CA GLN A 36 -13.55 5.37 7.03
C GLN A 36 -12.27 6.19 7.18
N SER A 37 -11.69 6.22 8.38
CA SER A 37 -10.40 6.87 8.60
C SER A 37 -9.28 6.01 8.01
N VAL A 38 -8.92 6.25 6.75
CA VAL A 38 -7.79 5.60 6.07
C VAL A 38 -6.61 6.56 6.03
N ASN A 39 -5.41 6.10 6.41
CA ASN A 39 -4.21 6.95 6.49
C ASN A 39 -3.26 6.77 5.29
N ALA A 40 -3.35 5.63 4.59
CA ALA A 40 -2.49 5.28 3.48
C ALA A 40 -3.10 4.12 2.68
N VAL A 41 -2.71 4.02 1.40
CA VAL A 41 -3.03 2.87 0.55
C VAL A 41 -1.76 2.06 0.30
N TYR A 42 -1.69 0.86 0.88
CA TYR A 42 -0.58 -0.07 0.65
C TYR A 42 -0.88 -0.93 -0.59
N THR A 43 0.08 -1.04 -1.50
CA THR A 43 -0.06 -1.78 -2.76
C THR A 43 1.10 -2.74 -2.98
N SER A 44 0.83 -3.85 -3.66
CA SER A 44 1.91 -4.68 -4.20
C SER A 44 2.72 -3.90 -5.23
N MET A 45 3.94 -4.32 -5.51
CA MET A 45 4.78 -3.75 -6.57
C MET A 45 4.26 -4.04 -7.99
N LEU A 46 3.20 -4.84 -8.13
CA LEU A 46 2.62 -5.18 -9.42
C LEU A 46 1.84 -3.98 -9.97
N LEU A 47 2.12 -3.59 -11.22
CA LEU A 47 1.54 -2.41 -11.87
C LEU A 47 0.01 -2.35 -11.74
N ARG A 48 -0.68 -3.49 -11.91
CA ARG A 48 -2.14 -3.58 -11.76
C ARG A 48 -2.62 -3.12 -10.38
N ALA A 49 -1.95 -3.56 -9.32
CA ALA A 49 -2.33 -3.23 -7.95
C ALA A 49 -2.00 -1.78 -7.62
N PHE A 50 -0.84 -1.31 -8.10
CA PHE A 50 -0.44 0.08 -7.97
C PHE A 50 -1.45 1.02 -8.65
N GLN A 51 -1.86 0.73 -9.88
CA GLN A 51 -2.84 1.53 -10.61
C GLN A 51 -4.20 1.58 -9.88
N THR A 52 -4.66 0.44 -9.36
CA THR A 52 -5.88 0.39 -8.54
C THR A 52 -5.74 1.23 -7.27
N GLY A 53 -4.63 1.10 -6.53
CA GLY A 53 -4.41 1.86 -5.31
C GLY A 53 -4.22 3.36 -5.54
N ALA A 54 -3.54 3.75 -6.63
CA ALA A 54 -3.38 5.14 -7.02
C ALA A 54 -4.71 5.80 -7.39
N ALA A 55 -5.57 5.08 -8.12
CA ALA A 55 -6.91 5.57 -8.44
C ALA A 55 -7.75 5.77 -7.16
N LEU A 56 -7.69 4.82 -6.23
CA LEU A 56 -8.37 4.95 -4.94
C LEU A 56 -7.81 6.11 -4.10
N ALA A 57 -6.49 6.29 -4.08
CA ALA A 57 -5.84 7.33 -3.28
C ALA A 57 -6.07 8.75 -3.79
N THR A 58 -6.35 8.90 -5.10
CA THR A 58 -6.58 10.21 -5.74
C THR A 58 -7.78 10.92 -5.12
N ASP A 59 -8.88 10.20 -4.89
CA ASP A 59 -10.13 10.79 -4.38
C ASP A 59 -10.05 11.17 -2.89
N HIS A 60 -9.09 10.59 -2.15
CA HIS A 60 -8.96 10.73 -0.69
C HIS A 60 -7.68 11.46 -0.25
N ALA A 61 -6.88 11.96 -1.21
CA ALA A 61 -5.58 12.59 -0.96
C ALA A 61 -4.63 11.74 -0.08
N LEU A 62 -4.66 10.41 -0.25
CA LEU A 62 -3.88 9.48 0.56
C LEU A 62 -2.50 9.20 -0.04
N PRO A 63 -1.47 8.96 0.77
CA PRO A 63 -0.20 8.44 0.28
C PRO A 63 -0.37 6.99 -0.21
N VAL A 64 0.25 6.69 -1.35
CA VAL A 64 0.36 5.32 -1.88
C VAL A 64 1.73 4.76 -1.52
N VAL A 65 1.77 3.63 -0.83
CA VAL A 65 3.00 2.94 -0.42
C VAL A 65 3.09 1.60 -1.14
N THR A 66 4.20 1.33 -1.81
CA THR A 66 4.46 0.02 -2.41
C THR A 66 5.19 -0.89 -1.42
N ASP A 67 4.76 -2.14 -1.30
CA ASP A 67 5.34 -3.13 -0.40
C ASP A 67 5.47 -4.49 -1.10
N GLU A 68 6.70 -5.00 -1.22
CA GLU A 68 6.96 -6.28 -1.86
C GLU A 68 6.37 -7.48 -1.10
N ARG A 69 6.11 -7.33 0.20
CA ARG A 69 5.63 -8.42 1.07
C ARG A 69 4.17 -8.77 0.81
N ILE A 70 3.44 -7.90 0.12
CA ILE A 70 2.04 -8.11 -0.30
C ILE A 70 1.94 -8.39 -1.81
N ASN A 71 3.05 -8.75 -2.45
CA ASN A 71 3.03 -9.26 -3.82
C ASN A 71 2.26 -10.58 -3.92
N GLU A 72 1.72 -10.82 -5.10
CA GLU A 72 1.08 -12.08 -5.46
C GLU A 72 2.05 -13.26 -5.30
N VAL A 73 1.50 -14.42 -4.95
CA VAL A 73 2.21 -15.69 -4.96
C VAL A 73 2.87 -15.90 -6.32
N THR A 74 4.19 -16.03 -6.34
CA THR A 74 4.90 -16.32 -7.59
C THR A 74 4.81 -17.81 -7.89
N VAL A 75 4.15 -18.12 -8.99
CA VAL A 75 4.15 -19.45 -9.59
C VAL A 75 5.45 -19.61 -10.38
N ASP A 76 6.30 -20.53 -9.95
CA ASP A 76 7.48 -20.94 -10.73
C ASP A 76 7.14 -22.17 -11.59
N PRO A 77 6.99 -22.02 -12.92
CA PRO A 77 6.74 -23.14 -13.84
C PRO A 77 8.03 -23.86 -14.25
N THR A 78 9.20 -23.49 -13.72
CA THR A 78 10.48 -24.11 -14.10
C THR A 78 10.42 -25.63 -13.90
N GLY A 79 10.76 -26.38 -14.95
CA GLY A 79 10.70 -27.84 -14.96
C GLY A 79 9.32 -28.43 -15.30
N VAL A 80 8.30 -27.59 -15.54
CA VAL A 80 7.02 -28.02 -16.09
C VAL A 80 7.03 -27.82 -17.61
N PRO A 81 6.80 -28.86 -18.43
CA PRO A 81 6.66 -28.70 -19.87
C PRO A 81 5.56 -27.69 -20.20
N ARG A 82 5.80 -26.82 -21.19
CA ARG A 82 4.93 -25.65 -21.48
C ARG A 82 3.47 -26.07 -21.73
N GLU A 83 3.28 -27.17 -22.44
CA GLU A 83 1.99 -27.78 -22.75
C GLU A 83 1.25 -28.32 -21.51
N LYS A 84 1.97 -28.56 -20.41
CA LYS A 84 1.41 -29.03 -19.14
C LYS A 84 1.25 -27.95 -18.08
N ILE A 85 1.67 -26.71 -18.34
CA ILE A 85 1.64 -25.61 -17.36
C ILE A 85 0.22 -25.41 -16.83
N ASN A 86 -0.77 -25.26 -17.71
CA ASN A 86 -2.16 -24.99 -17.30
C ASN A 86 -2.75 -26.15 -16.48
N THR A 87 -2.52 -27.40 -16.90
CA THR A 87 -3.00 -28.58 -16.18
C THR A 87 -2.32 -28.69 -14.81
N THR A 88 -1.00 -28.54 -14.76
CA THR A 88 -0.20 -28.64 -13.53
C THR A 88 -0.57 -27.54 -12.54
N ILE A 89 -0.70 -26.29 -13.00
CA ILE A 89 -1.16 -25.16 -12.19
C ILE A 89 -2.59 -25.42 -11.70
N GLY A 90 -3.48 -25.88 -12.57
CA GLY A 90 -4.86 -26.19 -12.23
C GLY A 90 -4.99 -27.28 -11.17
N ASP A 91 -4.20 -28.35 -11.27
CA ASP A 91 -4.13 -29.42 -10.27
C ASP A 91 -3.65 -28.89 -8.91
N ARG A 92 -2.57 -28.11 -8.91
CA ARG A 92 -2.03 -27.49 -7.67
C ARG A 92 -3.03 -26.53 -7.04
N LEU A 93 -3.74 -25.74 -7.86
CA LEU A 93 -4.79 -24.85 -7.38
C LEU A 93 -5.95 -25.64 -6.78
N ARG A 94 -6.40 -26.74 -7.41
CA ARG A 94 -7.44 -27.62 -6.85
C ARG A 94 -7.04 -28.19 -5.50
N GLN A 95 -5.82 -28.69 -5.39
CA GLN A 95 -5.26 -29.20 -4.14
C GLN A 95 -5.24 -28.13 -3.05
N TRP A 96 -4.80 -26.92 -3.40
CA TRP A 96 -4.79 -25.78 -2.48
C TRP A 96 -6.20 -25.39 -2.01
N LEU A 97 -7.17 -25.30 -2.93
CA LEU A 97 -8.58 -25.01 -2.61
C LEU A 97 -9.21 -26.12 -1.74
N ALA A 98 -8.73 -27.36 -1.84
CA ALA A 98 -9.12 -28.47 -1.00
C ALA A 98 -8.46 -28.46 0.40
N GLY A 99 -7.70 -27.41 0.74
CA GLY A 99 -7.06 -27.26 2.05
C GLY A 99 -5.74 -28.02 2.21
N GLN A 100 -5.18 -28.55 1.11
CA GLN A 100 -3.88 -29.23 1.18
C GLN A 100 -2.74 -28.25 1.44
N ASN A 101 -1.68 -28.73 2.08
CA ASN A 101 -0.55 -27.91 2.50
C ASN A 101 0.10 -27.22 1.28
N ARG A 102 0.31 -25.91 1.41
CA ARG A 102 0.92 -25.04 0.40
C ARG A 102 2.41 -25.32 0.22
N ALA A 103 3.04 -25.97 1.21
CA ALA A 103 4.46 -26.29 1.26
C ALA A 103 4.93 -27.05 0.00
N GLY A 104 5.68 -26.39 -0.89
CA GLY A 104 6.27 -26.99 -2.08
C GLY A 104 5.43 -26.89 -3.36
N LEU A 105 4.18 -26.40 -3.29
CA LEU A 105 3.34 -26.20 -4.48
C LEU A 105 3.81 -25.03 -5.34
N TRP A 106 4.37 -24.00 -4.69
CA TRP A 106 4.90 -22.81 -5.33
C TRP A 106 6.31 -22.56 -4.79
N ARG A 107 7.34 -22.91 -5.58
CA ARG A 107 8.74 -22.70 -5.18
C ARG A 107 9.10 -21.22 -4.97
N GLY A 108 8.24 -20.28 -5.39
CA GLY A 108 8.49 -18.84 -5.30
C GLY A 108 8.27 -18.20 -3.92
N GLU A 109 7.43 -18.76 -3.04
CA GLU A 109 6.93 -17.99 -1.89
C GLU A 109 7.36 -18.53 -0.50
N LEU A 110 7.61 -19.83 -0.36
CA LEU A 110 7.93 -20.44 0.94
C LEU A 110 9.34 -20.15 1.46
N GLN A 111 10.18 -19.48 0.69
CA GLN A 111 11.59 -19.30 1.02
C GLN A 111 11.90 -17.98 1.76
N ARG A 112 10.92 -17.09 1.95
CA ARG A 112 11.11 -15.84 2.70
C ARG A 112 10.55 -15.92 4.13
N ARG A 113 11.23 -16.68 5.01
CA ARG A 113 11.68 -16.30 6.38
C ARG A 113 11.92 -17.52 7.29
N PRO A 114 13.16 -17.77 7.75
CA PRO A 114 13.37 -18.07 9.16
C PRO A 114 13.06 -16.81 9.97
N SER A 115 12.25 -16.94 11.02
CA SER A 115 11.92 -15.88 11.98
C SER A 115 13.17 -15.44 12.76
N ALA A 116 14.03 -14.62 12.17
CA ALA A 116 15.10 -13.92 12.87
C ALA A 116 14.59 -12.59 13.45
N HIS A 117 13.47 -12.61 14.16
CA HIS A 117 13.05 -11.52 15.07
C HIS A 117 12.85 -12.06 16.49
N SER A 118 13.67 -13.04 16.89
CA SER A 118 14.06 -13.18 18.30
C SER A 118 15.18 -12.17 18.59
N GLY A 119 14.88 -10.89 18.34
CA GLY A 119 15.65 -9.79 18.87
C GLY A 119 15.13 -9.57 20.27
N VAL A 120 15.86 -10.06 21.26
CA VAL A 120 15.70 -9.69 22.66
C VAL A 120 15.50 -8.18 22.71
N LEU A 121 14.33 -7.74 23.19
CA LEU A 121 14.10 -6.36 23.63
C LEU A 121 15.05 -6.11 24.80
N THR A 122 16.30 -5.78 24.50
CA THR A 122 17.19 -5.17 25.47
C THR A 122 16.64 -3.78 25.70
N THR A 123 15.95 -3.59 26.82
CA THR A 123 15.58 -2.31 27.38
C THR A 123 16.85 -1.51 27.66
N ALA A 124 17.38 -0.82 26.65
CA ALA A 124 18.33 0.25 26.86
C ALA A 124 17.56 1.41 27.50
N THR A 125 17.78 1.61 28.79
CA THR A 125 17.37 2.81 29.52
C THR A 125 17.90 4.03 28.77
N PRO A 126 17.06 4.97 28.29
CA PRO A 126 17.56 6.18 27.69
C PRO A 126 18.23 7.04 28.77
N THR A 127 19.54 7.25 28.63
CA THR A 127 20.28 8.25 29.38
C THR A 127 19.66 9.63 29.07
N PRO A 128 19.33 10.46 30.07
CA PRO A 128 18.80 11.80 29.82
C PRO A 128 19.88 12.67 29.17
N THR A 129 19.70 12.98 27.88
CA THR A 129 20.54 13.94 27.17
C THR A 129 20.16 15.35 27.61
N THR A 130 21.09 16.04 28.27
CA THR A 130 20.99 17.46 28.61
C THR A 130 20.65 18.28 27.36
N PRO A 131 19.61 19.15 27.38
CA PRO A 131 19.31 19.99 26.23
C PRO A 131 20.41 21.03 26.02
N THR A 132 21.03 21.01 24.84
CA THR A 132 21.93 22.05 24.34
C THR A 132 21.20 23.40 24.33
N PRO A 133 21.77 24.48 24.86
CA PRO A 133 21.16 25.80 24.80
C PRO A 133 21.01 26.25 23.33
N ARG A 134 19.78 26.66 22.99
CA ARG A 134 19.44 27.29 21.71
C ARG A 134 20.26 28.58 21.55
N GLY A 135 21.03 28.66 20.46
CA GLY A 135 21.69 29.90 20.04
C GLY A 135 20.68 31.02 19.74
N PRO A 136 21.14 32.27 19.68
CA PRO A 136 20.27 33.43 19.48
C PRO A 136 19.55 33.39 18.12
N PRO A 137 18.37 34.01 18.01
CA PRO A 137 17.58 34.03 16.78
C PRO A 137 18.33 34.75 15.65
N LEU A 138 18.29 34.16 14.46
CA LEU A 138 18.79 34.75 13.21
C LEU A 138 17.94 35.98 12.85
N SER A 139 18.61 37.11 12.59
CA SER A 139 17.99 38.35 12.12
C SER A 139 17.37 38.18 10.71
N PRO A 140 16.23 38.82 10.43
CA PRO A 140 15.45 38.58 9.20
C PRO A 140 15.90 39.34 7.93
N ASP A 141 17.02 40.06 7.92
CA ASP A 141 17.40 40.92 6.77
C ASP A 141 18.60 40.41 5.97
N GLN A 142 18.43 39.33 5.20
CA GLN A 142 19.31 39.09 4.05
C GLN A 142 18.51 38.85 2.76
N PRO A 143 18.67 39.71 1.73
CA PRO A 143 18.09 39.46 0.42
C PRO A 143 18.86 38.36 -0.31
N SER A 144 18.12 37.32 -0.71
CA SER A 144 18.60 36.23 -1.56
C SER A 144 19.06 36.76 -2.93
N SER A 145 20.37 36.79 -3.15
CA SER A 145 20.96 37.05 -4.48
C SER A 145 20.78 35.81 -5.35
N VAL A 146 19.86 35.86 -6.30
CA VAL A 146 19.63 34.80 -7.29
C VAL A 146 20.62 34.97 -8.43
N ALA A 147 21.65 34.13 -8.48
CA ALA A 147 22.53 34.01 -9.65
C ALA A 147 21.81 33.21 -10.76
N ARG A 148 21.43 33.88 -11.85
CA ARG A 148 21.03 33.22 -13.11
C ARG A 148 22.28 32.80 -13.88
N SER A 149 22.54 31.50 -13.97
CA SER A 149 23.44 30.95 -14.98
C SER A 149 22.67 30.74 -16.27
N THR A 150 22.95 31.56 -17.28
CA THR A 150 22.51 31.34 -18.66
C THR A 150 23.49 30.38 -19.34
N THR A 151 23.06 29.14 -19.58
CA THR A 151 23.80 28.19 -20.42
C THR A 151 23.52 28.50 -21.89
N SER A 152 24.57 28.91 -22.60
CA SER A 152 24.61 29.08 -24.06
C SER A 152 24.77 27.71 -24.72
N ILE A 153 23.91 27.39 -25.69
CA ILE A 153 24.03 26.19 -26.54
C ILE A 153 24.50 26.68 -27.93
N PRO A 154 25.67 26.23 -28.42
CA PRO A 154 26.13 26.53 -29.78
C PRO A 154 25.45 25.63 -30.84
N PRO A 155 25.52 26.02 -32.14
CA PRO A 155 24.66 25.49 -33.22
C PRO A 155 24.92 24.03 -33.60
#